data_AF-A0A2J6J326-F1
#
_entry.id   AF-A0A2J6J326-F1
#
_cell.length_a   1.000
_cell.length_b   1.000
_cell.length_c   1.000
_cell.angle_alpha   90.00
_cell.angle_beta   90.00
_cell.angle_gamma   90.00
#
_symmetry.space_group_name_H-M   'P 1'
#
loop_
_entity.id
_entity.type
_entity.pdbx_description
1 polymer ?
#
loop_
_entity_poly.entity_id
_entity_poly.type
_entity_poly.pdbx_seq_one_letter_code
_entity_poly.pdbx_strand_id
1 'polypeptide(L)'
;MNTINNNTTAKTVAAPYYGSIIGRKGRLEQIYIKLTTDPSSEAQPRQEICIWNPKDTSNLPEWLSQQGIETLLCTDKDTGSELPFLEAGIQVIRDLYGDIEDMISTWSNQRLQNRPLPA
;
A
#
# COMPACT_ATOMS: atom_id res chain seq x y z
N MET A 1 -23.25 -4.54 -29.39
CA MET A 1 -21.82 -4.82 -29.16
C MET A 1 -21.40 -3.97 -27.98
N ASN A 2 -21.35 -4.54 -26.77
CA ASN A 2 -20.90 -3.82 -25.58
C ASN A 2 -19.41 -4.11 -25.38
N THR A 3 -18.57 -3.11 -25.65
CA THR A 3 -17.15 -3.16 -25.34
C THR A 3 -17.00 -2.96 -23.84
N ILE A 4 -16.69 -4.04 -23.11
CA ILE A 4 -16.31 -3.95 -21.70
C ILE A 4 -14.88 -3.41 -21.66
N ASN A 5 -14.73 -2.12 -21.35
CA ASN A 5 -13.43 -1.50 -21.11
C ASN A 5 -12.89 -2.03 -19.78
N ASN A 6 -12.15 -3.13 -19.84
CA ASN A 6 -11.33 -3.62 -18.73
C ASN A 6 -10.12 -2.70 -18.55
N ASN A 7 -10.36 -1.45 -18.11
CA ASN A 7 -9.30 -0.58 -17.61
C ASN A 7 -8.77 -1.22 -16.33
N THR A 8 -7.74 -2.05 -16.49
CA THR A 8 -7.06 -2.67 -15.37
C THR A 8 -6.13 -1.60 -14.80
N THR A 9 -6.69 -0.69 -14.01
CA THR A 9 -5.96 0.44 -13.43
C THR A 9 -4.80 -0.08 -12.58
N ALA A 10 -3.62 0.52 -12.77
CA ALA A 10 -2.46 0.29 -11.94
C ALA A 10 -2.84 0.54 -10.48
N LYS A 11 -2.47 -0.38 -9.59
CA LYS A 11 -2.75 -0.28 -8.16
C LYS A 11 -1.50 0.11 -7.41
N THR A 12 -1.69 0.96 -6.41
CA THR A 12 -0.61 1.48 -5.60
C THR A 12 -0.77 1.00 -4.17
N VAL A 13 0.28 0.40 -3.62
CA VAL A 13 0.31 -0.22 -2.30
C VAL A 13 1.39 0.42 -1.45
N ALA A 14 1.18 0.57 -0.14
CA ALA A 14 2.24 0.83 0.82
C ALA A 14 2.39 -0.29 1.85
N ALA A 15 3.63 -0.51 2.30
CA ALA A 15 3.93 -1.20 3.54
C ALA A 15 4.74 -0.26 4.46
N PRO A 16 4.37 -0.09 5.75
CA PRO A 16 5.20 0.62 6.71
C PRO A 16 6.48 -0.17 6.98
N TYR A 17 7.60 0.54 7.04
CA TYR A 17 8.86 0.00 7.51
C TYR A 17 8.97 0.24 9.02
N TYR A 18 8.91 -0.83 9.80
CA TYR A 18 8.88 -0.79 11.27
C TYR A 18 10.24 -0.55 11.94
N GLY A 19 11.28 -0.25 11.16
CA GLY A 19 12.57 0.19 11.69
C GLY A 19 12.58 1.69 12.01
N SER A 20 13.37 2.10 13.00
CA SER A 20 13.49 3.50 13.40
C SER A 20 14.61 4.19 12.62
N ILE A 21 14.28 5.21 11.82
CA ILE A 21 15.27 6.17 11.31
C ILE A 21 15.10 7.50 12.04
N ILE A 22 16.17 7.94 12.70
CA ILE A 22 16.27 9.28 13.25
C ILE A 22 16.76 10.18 12.12
N GLY A 23 15.86 11.01 11.57
CA GLY A 23 16.22 11.97 10.53
C GLY A 23 17.28 12.98 11.04
N ARG A 24 17.95 13.70 10.12
CA ARG A 24 19.07 14.64 10.44
C ARG A 24 18.76 15.70 11.52
N LYS A 25 17.49 15.89 11.89
CA LYS A 25 17.02 16.83 12.92
C LYS A 25 16.59 16.15 14.24
N GLY A 26 16.91 14.87 14.46
CA GLY A 26 16.49 14.15 15.67
C GLY A 26 14.99 13.77 15.68
N ARG A 27 14.39 13.62 14.50
CA ARG A 27 12.93 13.48 14.34
C ARG A 27 12.56 12.03 14.03
N LEU A 28 11.42 11.59 14.57
CA LEU A 28 10.77 10.34 14.20
C LEU A 28 10.10 10.53 12.85
N GLU A 29 10.66 9.89 11.83
CA GLU A 29 10.11 9.81 10.48
C GLU A 29 9.63 8.39 10.26
N GLN A 30 8.41 8.21 9.74
CA GLN A 30 7.91 6.89 9.39
C GLN A 30 8.13 6.65 7.90
N ILE A 31 8.77 5.52 7.60
CA ILE A 31 9.10 5.13 6.24
C ILE A 31 8.00 4.22 5.72
N TYR A 32 7.55 4.49 4.52
CA TYR A 32 6.60 3.68 3.79
C TYR A 32 7.24 3.26 2.48
N ILE A 33 7.20 1.97 2.18
CA ILE A 33 7.60 1.45 0.87
C ILE A 33 6.36 1.45 -0.01
N LYS A 34 6.34 2.33 -1.00
CA LYS A 34 5.31 2.45 -2.01
C LYS A 34 5.63 1.55 -3.19
N LEU A 35 4.64 0.82 -3.67
CA LEU A 35 4.74 -0.05 -4.83
C LEU A 35 3.63 0.28 -5.78
N THR A 36 3.99 0.49 -7.05
CA THR A 36 3.01 0.67 -8.12
C THR A 36 3.07 -0.56 -9.00
N THR A 37 1.97 -1.30 -9.06
CA THR A 37 1.86 -2.50 -9.89
C THR A 37 0.87 -2.24 -11.00
N ASP A 38 1.30 -2.44 -12.24
CA ASP A 38 0.40 -2.47 -13.38
C ASP A 38 0.03 -3.93 -13.65
N PRO A 39 -1.19 -4.37 -13.32
CA PRO A 39 -1.62 -5.75 -13.53
C PRO A 39 -1.72 -6.15 -15.02
N SER A 40 -1.59 -5.18 -15.94
CA SER A 40 -1.51 -5.43 -17.38
C SER A 40 -0.07 -5.53 -17.91
N SER A 41 0.92 -5.24 -17.06
CA SER A 41 2.34 -5.28 -17.41
C SER A 41 3.02 -6.50 -16.76
N GLU A 42 3.83 -7.22 -17.55
CA GLU A 42 4.78 -8.21 -17.01
C GLU A 42 6.00 -7.55 -16.35
N ALA A 43 6.07 -6.22 -16.35
CA ALA A 43 7.15 -5.48 -15.71
C ALA A 43 7.13 -5.68 -14.19
N GLN A 44 8.33 -5.74 -13.59
CA GLN A 44 8.48 -5.71 -12.15
C GLN A 44 7.78 -4.48 -11.55
N PRO A 45 7.13 -4.63 -10.38
CA PRO A 45 6.49 -3.51 -9.70
C PRO A 45 7.51 -2.42 -9.40
N ARG A 46 7.14 -1.16 -9.67
CA ARG A 46 8.00 -0.02 -9.36
C ARG A 46 7.96 0.24 -7.86
N GLN A 47 9.12 0.21 -7.22
CA GLN A 47 9.28 0.44 -5.78
C GLN A 47 9.84 1.84 -5.51
N GLU A 48 9.24 2.54 -4.56
CA GLU A 48 9.64 3.88 -4.11
C GLU A 48 9.63 3.94 -2.58
N ILE A 49 10.55 4.71 -2.00
CA ILE A 49 10.58 4.97 -0.56
C ILE A 49 9.92 6.33 -0.33
N CYS A 50 8.87 6.34 0.48
CA CYS A 50 8.16 7.54 0.91
C CYS A 50 8.38 7.77 2.40
N ILE A 51 8.55 9.02 2.80
CA ILE A 51 8.80 9.39 4.19
C ILE A 51 7.67 10.29 4.66
N TRP A 52 6.93 9.83 5.67
CA TRP A 52 5.89 10.62 6.32
C TRP A 52 6.45 11.40 7.51
N ASN A 53 6.10 12.68 7.57
CA ASN A 53 6.43 13.58 8.67
C ASN A 53 5.14 14.17 9.26
N PRO A 54 4.75 13.79 10.49
CA PRO A 54 3.48 14.20 11.10
C PRO A 54 3.37 15.71 11.37
N LYS A 55 4.46 16.48 11.29
CA LYS A 55 4.38 17.95 11.40
C LYS A 55 3.96 18.64 10.10
N ASP A 56 4.22 18.00 8.96
CA ASP A 56 3.89 18.57 7.64
C ASP A 56 2.47 18.15 7.23
N THR A 57 2.07 16.93 7.59
CA THR A 57 0.69 16.45 7.46
C THR A 57 0.39 15.54 8.64
N SER A 58 -0.44 16.00 9.57
CA SER A 58 -0.76 15.25 10.79
C SER A 58 -1.69 14.06 10.54
N ASN A 59 -2.43 14.09 9.44
CA ASN A 59 -3.35 13.03 9.03
C ASN A 59 -2.64 12.04 8.09
N LEU A 60 -2.28 10.86 8.62
CA LEU A 60 -1.64 9.80 7.85
C LEU A 60 -2.51 9.26 6.71
N PRO A 61 -3.80 8.90 6.91
CA PRO A 61 -4.69 8.50 5.82
C PRO A 61 -4.73 9.50 4.66
N GLU A 62 -4.85 10.80 4.96
CA GLU A 62 -4.85 11.86 3.95
C GLU A 62 -3.52 11.89 3.19
N TRP A 63 -2.40 11.83 3.91
CA TRP A 63 -1.08 11.83 3.28
C TRP A 63 -0.88 10.62 2.35
N LEU A 64 -1.28 9.42 2.77
CA LEU A 64 -1.22 8.21 1.95
C LEU A 64 -2.09 8.33 0.68
N SER A 65 -3.28 8.90 0.81
CA SER A 65 -4.17 9.17 -0.32
C SER A 65 -3.55 10.16 -1.31
N GLN A 66 -2.89 11.22 -0.83
CA GLN A 66 -2.12 12.16 -1.66
C GLN A 66 -0.92 11.49 -2.36
N GLN A 67 -0.34 10.45 -1.77
CA GLN A 67 0.68 9.62 -2.43
C GLN A 67 0.09 8.65 -3.48
N GLY A 68 -1.25 8.64 -3.65
CA GLY A 68 -1.98 7.79 -4.58
C GLY A 68 -2.13 6.35 -4.11
N ILE A 69 -2.00 6.09 -2.80
CA ILE A 69 -2.04 4.75 -2.24
C ILE A 69 -3.48 4.28 -2.08
N GLU A 70 -3.75 3.07 -2.56
CA GLU A 70 -5.08 2.44 -2.50
C GLU A 70 -5.12 1.30 -1.47
N THR A 71 -3.97 0.74 -1.10
CA THR A 71 -3.88 -0.38 -0.16
C THR A 71 -2.71 -0.20 0.80
N LEU A 72 -2.94 -0.39 2.09
CA LEU A 72 -1.93 -0.40 3.14
C LEU A 72 -1.78 -1.82 3.71
N LEU A 73 -0.58 -2.37 3.64
CA LEU A 73 -0.22 -3.69 4.16
C LEU A 73 0.40 -3.53 5.55
N CYS A 74 -0.15 -4.17 6.57
CA CYS A 74 0.32 -4.07 7.96
C CYS A 74 0.65 -5.45 8.54
N THR A 75 1.69 -5.50 9.38
CA THR A 75 2.03 -6.71 10.14
C THR A 75 1.27 -6.82 11.46
N ASP A 76 0.70 -5.72 11.94
CA ASP A 76 0.01 -5.66 13.23
C ASP A 76 -1.40 -6.24 13.13
N LYS A 77 -1.75 -7.12 14.10
CA LYS A 77 -3.05 -7.79 14.14
C LYS A 77 -4.23 -6.87 14.42
N ASP A 78 -4.08 -5.90 15.31
CA ASP A 78 -5.14 -4.93 15.61
C ASP A 78 -4.63 -3.79 16.50
N THR A 79 -4.73 -2.54 16.06
CA THR A 79 -4.26 -1.38 16.86
C THR A 79 -5.14 -0.15 16.76
N GLY A 80 -6.23 -0.14 15.98
CA GLY A 80 -7.10 1.03 15.90
C GLY A 80 -8.16 0.98 14.82
N SER A 81 -9.02 2.00 14.80
CA SER A 81 -10.09 2.14 13.81
C SER A 81 -9.54 2.25 12.39
N GLU A 82 -10.02 1.40 11.49
CA GLU A 82 -9.73 1.47 10.05
C GLU A 82 -10.56 2.53 9.32
N LEU A 83 -11.58 3.09 9.99
CA LEU A 83 -12.51 4.05 9.39
C LEU A 83 -11.80 5.23 8.73
N PRO A 84 -10.79 5.88 9.34
CA PRO A 84 -10.11 7.00 8.71
C PRO A 84 -9.38 6.63 7.40
N PHE A 85 -8.90 5.39 7.29
CA PHE A 85 -8.27 4.89 6.07
C PHE A 85 -9.32 4.56 5.01
N LEU A 86 -10.41 3.91 5.40
CA LEU A 86 -11.51 3.60 4.51
C LEU A 86 -12.17 4.87 3.94
N GLU A 87 -12.38 5.89 4.76
CA GLU A 87 -12.89 7.21 4.35
C GLU A 87 -11.94 7.92 3.37
N ALA A 88 -10.63 7.67 3.49
CA ALA A 88 -9.61 8.15 2.54
C ALA A 88 -9.50 7.29 1.28
N GLY A 89 -10.34 6.25 1.13
CA GLY A 89 -10.34 5.32 0.00
C GLY A 89 -9.25 4.24 0.06
N ILE A 90 -8.64 4.03 1.23
CA ILE A 90 -7.51 3.11 1.43
C ILE A 90 -8.01 1.82 2.07
N GLN A 91 -7.76 0.69 1.41
CA GLN A 91 -7.98 -0.63 1.98
C GLN A 91 -6.81 -1.00 2.90
N VAL A 92 -7.09 -1.42 4.14
CA VAL A 92 -6.05 -1.94 5.05
C VAL A 92 -6.08 -3.46 5.03
N ILE A 93 -4.92 -4.09 4.85
CA ILE A 93 -4.73 -5.54 4.94
C ILE A 93 -3.76 -5.81 6.06
N ARG A 94 -4.22 -6.57 7.06
CA ARG A 94 -3.49 -6.83 8.30
C ARG A 94 -3.01 -8.25 8.39
N ASP A 95 -2.28 -8.52 9.46
CA ASP A 95 -1.80 -9.85 9.83
C ASP A 95 -0.93 -10.50 8.76
N LEU A 96 -0.20 -9.67 8.01
CA LEU A 96 0.78 -10.15 7.05
C LEU A 96 2.08 -10.45 7.79
N TYR A 97 2.60 -11.66 7.57
CA TYR A 97 3.82 -12.14 8.19
C TYR A 97 4.96 -12.16 7.18
N GLY A 98 6.17 -11.91 7.67
CA GLY A 98 7.39 -11.92 6.85
C GLY A 98 7.98 -10.53 6.66
N ASP A 99 8.98 -10.44 5.80
CA ASP A 99 9.52 -9.15 5.38
C ASP A 99 8.59 -8.45 4.39
N ILE A 100 8.97 -7.25 3.94
CA ILE A 100 8.15 -6.48 3.01
C ILE A 100 7.96 -7.24 1.69
N GLU A 101 8.95 -8.00 1.20
CA GLU A 101 8.83 -8.80 -0.02
C GLU A 101 7.82 -9.94 0.15
N ASP A 102 7.81 -10.59 1.31
CA ASP A 102 6.83 -11.62 1.68
C ASP A 102 5.41 -11.06 1.73
N MET A 103 5.23 -9.88 2.35
CA MET A 103 3.93 -9.20 2.45
C MET A 103 3.39 -8.84 1.06
N ILE A 104 4.25 -8.31 0.18
CA ILE A 104 3.90 -7.94 -1.20
C ILE A 104 3.55 -9.18 -2.02
N SER A 105 4.33 -10.24 -1.88
CA SER A 105 4.12 -11.50 -2.58
C SER A 105 2.80 -12.14 -2.16
N THR A 106 2.50 -12.12 -0.86
CA THR A 106 1.23 -12.61 -0.30
C THR A 106 0.05 -11.83 -0.87
N TRP A 107 0.10 -10.49 -0.84
CA TRP A 107 -0.93 -9.64 -1.42
C TRP A 107 -1.13 -9.88 -2.92
N SER A 108 -0.03 -9.97 -3.67
CA SER A 108 -0.06 -10.20 -5.12
C SER A 108 -0.68 -11.55 -5.47
N ASN A 109 -0.32 -12.60 -4.73
CA ASN A 109 -0.82 -13.96 -4.94
C ASN A 109 -2.31 -14.10 -4.58
N GLN A 110 -2.76 -13.49 -3.48
CA GLN A 110 -4.18 -13.45 -3.12
C GLN A 110 -5.02 -12.79 -4.24
N ARG A 111 -4.46 -11.80 -4.93
CA ARG A 111 -5.13 -11.14 -6.04
C ARG A 111 -5.18 -11.99 -7.32
N LEU A 112 -4.12 -12.76 -7.60
CA LEU A 112 -4.09 -13.67 -8.74
C LEU A 112 -5.08 -14.83 -8.59
N GLN A 113 -5.30 -15.33 -7.37
CA GLN A 113 -6.27 -16.39 -7.09
C GLN A 113 -7.73 -15.91 -7.16
N ASN A 114 -7.98 -14.63 -6.87
CA ASN A 114 -9.32 -14.02 -6.97
C ASN A 114 -9.63 -13.45 -8.37
N ARG A 115 -8.81 -13.76 -9.38
CA ARG A 115 -9.08 -13.38 -10.77
C ARG A 115 -10.12 -14.35 -11.34
N PRO A 116 -11.29 -13.90 -11.82
CA PRO A 116 -12.20 -14.79 -12.53
C PRO A 116 -11.45 -15.40 -13.72
N LEU A 117 -11.57 -16.73 -13.87
CA LEU A 117 -11.00 -17.43 -15.01
C LEU A 117 -11.55 -16.81 -16.30
N PRO A 118 -10.72 -16.60 -17.33
CA PRO A 118 -11.22 -16.19 -18.63
C PRO A 118 -12.21 -17.25 -19.14
N ALA A 119 -13.42 -16.79 -19.47
CA ALA A 119 -14.46 -17.60 -20.10
C ALA A 119 -14.08 -18.02 -21.52
#